data_AF-A0A6L6Q0J8-F1
#
_entry.id   AF-A0A6L6Q0J8-F1
#
_cell.length_a   1.000
_cell.length_b   1.000
_cell.length_c   1.000
_cell.angle_alpha   90.00
_cell.angle_beta   90.00
_cell.angle_gamma   90.00
#
_symmetry.space_group_name_H-M   'P 1'
#
loop_
_entity.id
_entity.type
_entity.pdbx_description
1 polymer ?
#
loop_
_entity_poly.entity_id
_entity_poly.type
_entity_poly.pdbx_seq_one_letter_code
_entity_poly.pdbx_strand_id
1 'polypeptide(L)'
;MSNVPPTSFKNVQVTAIPEIDSVTKKVKYKTSFDPDSLTITEFDTVINYQLISPTPADVTIKKVTFKPVTSNQFSEPSIGDSGKIVTFSDANTAKETFNLTLHFADSDGVEFLVDPEVTNEPPVPPM
;
A
#
# COMPACT_ATOMS: atom_id res chain seq x y z
N MET A 1 34.04 8.84 7.71
CA MET A 1 32.71 8.37 8.18
C MET A 1 31.83 8.23 6.96
N SER A 2 31.15 7.09 6.78
CA SER A 2 30.19 6.95 5.67
C SER A 2 28.93 7.74 6.04
N ASN A 3 28.53 8.70 5.21
CA ASN A 3 27.35 9.51 5.43
C ASN A 3 26.15 8.75 4.84
N VAL A 4 25.35 8.09 5.69
CA VAL A 4 24.13 7.40 5.26
C VAL A 4 22.99 8.43 5.30
N PRO A 5 22.36 8.76 4.16
CA PRO A 5 21.27 9.72 4.13
C PRO A 5 20.05 9.18 4.92
N PRO A 6 19.18 10.06 5.42
CA PRO A 6 17.94 9.62 6.05
C PRO A 6 17.06 8.89 5.04
N THR A 7 16.38 7.84 5.51
CA THR A 7 15.40 7.07 4.73
C THR A 7 14.24 7.95 4.26
N SER A 8 13.88 7.82 2.98
CA SER A 8 12.68 8.44 2.41
C SER A 8 11.42 7.79 2.99
N PHE A 9 10.36 8.56 3.21
CA PHE A 9 9.08 8.08 3.71
C PHE A 9 7.95 8.53 2.78
N LYS A 10 7.16 7.60 2.28
CA LYS A 10 5.98 7.86 1.45
C LYS A 10 4.73 7.38 2.19
N ASN A 11 3.79 8.29 2.43
CA ASN A 11 2.49 7.96 2.99
C ASN A 11 1.43 8.01 1.90
N VAL A 12 0.76 6.88 1.68
CA VAL A 12 -0.41 6.76 0.81
C VAL A 12 -1.65 6.75 1.69
N GLN A 13 -2.47 7.78 1.55
CA GLN A 13 -3.76 7.86 2.25
C GLN A 13 -4.78 7.02 1.48
N VAL A 14 -5.59 6.26 2.22
CA VAL A 14 -6.57 5.35 1.65
C VAL A 14 -7.94 5.69 2.21
N THR A 15 -8.91 5.83 1.32
CA THR A 15 -10.33 5.83 1.71
C THR A 15 -11.01 4.56 1.22
N ALA A 16 -11.93 4.02 2.00
CA ALA A 16 -12.81 2.92 1.60
C ALA A 16 -14.24 3.21 2.05
N ILE A 17 -15.09 3.62 1.10
CA ILE A 17 -16.45 4.08 1.38
C ILE A 17 -17.44 2.99 0.93
N PRO A 18 -18.33 2.51 1.81
CA PRO A 18 -19.31 1.50 1.45
C PRO A 18 -20.38 2.09 0.52
N GLU A 19 -20.75 1.32 -0.50
CA GLU A 19 -21.80 1.59 -1.46
C GLU A 19 -22.65 0.32 -1.65
N ILE A 20 -23.94 0.49 -1.94
CA ILE A 20 -24.80 -0.66 -2.27
C ILE A 20 -24.70 -0.93 -3.76
N ASP A 21 -24.20 -2.11 -4.12
CA ASP A 21 -24.16 -2.55 -5.50
C ASP A 21 -25.59 -2.68 -6.05
N SER A 22 -25.88 -1.95 -7.12
CA SER A 22 -27.25 -1.83 -7.65
C SER A 22 -27.79 -3.14 -8.23
N VAL A 23 -26.90 -4.06 -8.62
CA VAL A 23 -27.22 -5.34 -9.25
C VAL A 23 -27.37 -6.43 -8.20
N THR A 24 -26.35 -6.59 -7.35
CA THR A 24 -26.29 -7.68 -6.36
C THR A 24 -26.96 -7.34 -5.03
N LYS A 25 -27.26 -6.06 -4.78
CA LYS A 25 -27.78 -5.52 -3.52
C LYS A 25 -26.87 -5.79 -2.31
N LYS A 26 -25.60 -6.12 -2.55
CA LYS A 26 -24.59 -6.32 -1.51
C LYS A 26 -23.77 -5.05 -1.29
N VAL A 27 -23.16 -4.93 -0.11
CA VAL A 27 -22.18 -3.89 0.18
C VAL A 27 -20.95 -4.12 -0.68
N LYS A 28 -20.49 -3.07 -1.34
CA LYS A 28 -19.22 -2.99 -2.04
C LYS A 28 -18.49 -1.75 -1.52
N TYR A 29 -17.17 -1.81 -1.45
CA TYR A 29 -16.37 -0.65 -1.08
C TYR A 29 -15.81 0.04 -2.31
N LYS A 30 -15.98 1.36 -2.38
CA LYS A 30 -15.28 2.23 -3.31
C LYS A 30 -14.04 2.76 -2.62
N THR A 31 -12.88 2.49 -3.20
CA THR A 31 -11.59 2.88 -2.63
C THR A 31 -10.88 3.94 -3.44
N SER A 32 -10.14 4.83 -2.77
CA SER A 32 -9.26 5.82 -3.39
C SER A 32 -7.92 5.88 -2.69
N PHE A 33 -6.90 6.34 -3.41
CA PHE A 33 -5.54 6.48 -2.91
C PHE A 33 -5.07 7.92 -3.11
N ASP A 34 -4.31 8.46 -2.16
CA ASP A 34 -3.62 9.74 -2.34
C ASP A 34 -2.17 9.61 -1.87
N PRO A 35 -1.19 9.62 -2.79
CA PRO A 35 -1.36 9.77 -4.23
C PRO A 35 -2.02 8.54 -4.90
N ASP A 36 -2.69 8.76 -6.04
CA ASP A 36 -3.34 7.69 -6.83
C ASP A 36 -2.32 6.69 -7.42
N SER A 37 -1.09 7.14 -7.68
CA SER A 37 0.03 6.31 -8.12
C SER A 37 1.28 6.63 -7.31
N LEU A 38 2.08 5.61 -7.02
CA LEU A 38 3.28 5.75 -6.22
C LEU A 38 4.53 5.41 -7.04
N THR A 39 5.39 6.41 -7.25
CA THR A 39 6.72 6.23 -7.84
C THR A 39 7.79 6.43 -6.78
N ILE A 40 8.70 5.46 -6.68
CA ILE A 40 9.81 5.46 -5.72
C ILE A 40 11.11 5.77 -6.47
N THR A 41 11.75 6.87 -6.07
CA THR A 41 12.99 7.37 -6.68
C THR A 41 14.20 7.28 -5.76
N GLU A 42 13.98 7.06 -4.47
CA GLU A 42 15.04 6.92 -3.47
C GLU A 42 15.25 5.45 -3.13
N PHE A 43 16.50 5.07 -2.83
CA PHE A 43 16.80 3.76 -2.23
C PHE A 43 16.25 3.67 -0.81
N ASP A 44 15.98 2.44 -0.37
CA ASP A 44 15.58 2.10 0.99
C ASP A 44 14.42 2.97 1.51
N THR A 45 13.37 3.12 0.69
CA THR A 45 12.20 3.96 0.99
C THR A 45 11.21 3.20 1.88
N VAL A 46 10.71 3.83 2.93
CA VAL A 46 9.59 3.30 3.73
C VAL A 46 8.28 3.77 3.10
N ILE A 47 7.39 2.81 2.83
CA ILE A 47 6.06 3.04 2.27
C ILE A 47 5.03 2.70 3.35
N ASN A 48 4.07 3.60 3.52
CA ASN A 48 2.99 3.47 4.48
C ASN A 48 1.64 3.64 3.78
N TYR A 49 0.72 2.70 3.95
CA TYR A 49 -0.69 2.89 3.57
C TYR A 49 -1.51 3.11 4.83
N GLN A 50 -2.28 4.19 4.85
CA GLN A 50 -3.05 4.62 6.01
C GLN A 50 -4.52 4.80 5.64
N LEU A 51 -5.40 4.02 6.29
CA LEU A 51 -6.83 4.27 6.27
C LEU A 51 -7.12 5.61 6.98
N ILE A 52 -7.80 6.50 6.26
CA ILE A 52 -8.22 7.81 6.76
C ILE A 52 -9.73 8.01 6.59
N SER A 53 -10.28 9.04 7.24
CA SER A 53 -11.65 9.49 7.00
C SER A 53 -11.85 9.84 5.52
N PRO A 54 -13.01 9.53 4.91
CA PRO A 54 -14.26 9.06 5.54
C PRO A 54 -14.41 7.53 5.59
N THR A 55 -13.33 6.75 5.63
CA THR A 55 -13.42 5.29 5.82
C THR A 55 -14.12 4.96 7.15
N PRO A 56 -15.10 4.03 7.17
CA PRO A 56 -15.70 3.56 8.42
C PRO A 56 -14.68 3.03 9.42
N ALA A 57 -14.95 3.26 10.71
CA ALA A 57 -14.01 2.94 11.79
C ALA A 57 -13.79 1.44 11.99
N ASP A 58 -14.60 0.58 11.40
CA ASP A 58 -14.53 -0.87 11.49
C ASP A 58 -13.79 -1.54 10.31
N VAL A 59 -13.53 -0.80 9.22
CA VAL A 59 -12.75 -1.32 8.07
C VAL A 59 -11.26 -1.44 8.43
N THR A 60 -10.66 -2.60 8.22
CA THR A 60 -9.26 -2.87 8.59
C THR A 60 -8.49 -3.50 7.43
N ILE A 61 -7.19 -3.21 7.37
CA ILE A 61 -6.21 -3.90 6.51
C ILE A 61 -5.84 -5.22 7.19
N LYS A 62 -6.00 -6.34 6.48
CA LYS A 62 -5.76 -7.70 6.98
C LYS A 62 -4.47 -8.31 6.46
N LYS A 63 -4.10 -7.95 5.23
CA LYS A 63 -2.96 -8.53 4.53
C LYS A 63 -2.55 -7.63 3.37
N VAL A 64 -1.27 -7.68 3.02
CA VAL A 64 -0.74 -7.13 1.78
C VAL A 64 0.04 -8.22 1.07
N THR A 65 -0.14 -8.35 -0.24
CA THR A 65 0.66 -9.24 -1.07
C THR A 65 1.23 -8.50 -2.28
N PHE A 66 2.36 -8.97 -2.78
CA PHE A 66 3.07 -8.35 -3.90
C PHE A 66 3.13 -9.29 -5.11
N LYS A 67 3.10 -8.72 -6.31
CA LYS A 67 3.43 -9.41 -7.55
C LYS A 67 4.47 -8.60 -8.35
N PRO A 68 5.56 -9.25 -8.83
CA PRO A 68 5.91 -10.66 -8.62
C PRO A 68 6.31 -11.00 -7.17
N VAL A 69 5.88 -12.17 -6.68
CA VAL A 69 6.11 -12.64 -5.30
C VAL A 69 7.59 -12.87 -5.00
N THR A 70 8.40 -13.13 -6.02
CA THR A 70 9.84 -13.42 -5.91
C THR A 70 10.71 -12.16 -5.91
N SER A 71 10.11 -10.97 -5.92
CA SER A 71 10.86 -9.72 -5.84
C SER A 71 11.51 -9.59 -4.46
N ASN A 72 12.82 -9.37 -4.46
CA ASN A 72 13.58 -9.03 -3.25
C ASN A 72 13.57 -7.51 -2.97
N GLN A 73 12.68 -6.75 -3.61
CA GLN A 73 12.60 -5.29 -3.46
C GLN A 73 11.85 -4.89 -2.18
N PHE A 74 10.78 -5.61 -1.80
CA PHE A 74 9.99 -5.25 -0.62
C PHE A 74 10.32 -6.12 0.60
N SER A 75 10.30 -5.51 1.78
CA SER A 75 10.28 -6.26 3.04
C SER A 75 8.89 -6.82 3.35
N GLU A 76 8.83 -7.70 4.36
CA GLU A 76 7.55 -8.22 4.85
C GLU A 76 6.67 -7.07 5.39
N PRO A 77 5.38 -7.00 4.99
CA PRO A 77 4.47 -5.97 5.50
C PRO A 77 4.19 -6.12 6.98
N SER A 78 4.28 -5.00 7.70
CA SER A 78 3.86 -4.89 9.11
C SER A 78 2.55 -4.12 9.19
N ILE A 79 1.49 -4.77 9.69
CA ILE A 79 0.18 -4.16 9.92
C ILE A 79 0.10 -3.75 11.39
N GLY A 80 -0.28 -2.50 11.67
CA GLY A 80 -0.48 -2.02 13.04
C GLY A 80 -1.69 -2.67 13.72
N ASP A 81 -1.69 -2.72 15.05
CA ASP A 81 -2.72 -3.43 15.85
C ASP A 81 -4.17 -2.98 15.54
N SER A 82 -4.36 -1.72 15.15
CA SER A 82 -5.67 -1.18 14.78
C SER A 82 -6.15 -1.60 13.38
N GLY A 83 -5.27 -2.21 12.58
CA GLY A 83 -5.51 -2.52 11.17
C GLY A 83 -5.64 -1.28 10.28
N LYS A 84 -5.35 -0.07 10.79
CA LYS A 84 -5.50 1.18 10.03
C LYS A 84 -4.27 1.56 9.21
N ILE A 85 -3.14 0.93 9.51
CA ILE A 85 -1.86 1.25 8.91
C ILE A 85 -1.14 -0.04 8.54
N VAL A 86 -0.54 -0.06 7.36
CA VAL A 86 0.45 -1.06 6.98
C VAL A 86 1.71 -0.36 6.47
N THR A 87 2.86 -0.86 6.90
CA THR A 87 4.17 -0.31 6.57
C THR A 87 5.08 -1.41 6.05
N PHE A 88 5.85 -1.11 5.01
CA PHE A 88 6.94 -1.94 4.50
C PHE A 88 8.01 -1.03 3.89
N SER A 89 9.18 -1.60 3.61
CA SER A 89 10.27 -0.90 2.95
C SER A 89 10.47 -1.43 1.53
N ASP A 90 10.91 -0.55 0.65
CA ASP A 90 11.28 -0.83 -0.73
C ASP A 90 12.75 -0.47 -0.96
N ALA A 91 13.53 -1.46 -1.37
CA ALA A 91 14.93 -1.28 -1.70
C ALA A 91 15.13 -0.38 -2.92
N ASN A 92 14.18 -0.39 -3.88
CA ASN A 92 14.23 0.37 -5.12
C ASN A 92 15.57 0.24 -5.87
N THR A 93 16.05 -1.00 -6.03
CA THR A 93 17.34 -1.32 -6.69
C THR A 93 17.19 -1.73 -8.15
N ALA A 94 15.98 -2.09 -8.57
CA ALA A 94 15.66 -2.45 -9.95
C ALA A 94 14.47 -1.62 -10.45
N LYS A 95 14.55 -1.18 -11.72
CA LYS A 95 13.45 -0.49 -12.39
C LYS A 95 12.36 -1.50 -12.75
N GLU A 96 11.24 -1.46 -12.05
CA GLU A 96 10.15 -2.42 -12.18
C GLU A 96 8.82 -1.82 -11.65
N THR A 97 7.68 -2.32 -12.12
CA THR A 97 6.37 -1.98 -11.58
C THR A 97 5.78 -3.18 -10.86
N PHE A 98 5.37 -2.95 -9.62
CA PHE A 98 4.81 -3.97 -8.75
C PHE A 98 3.32 -3.76 -8.55
N ASN A 99 2.58 -4.87 -8.63
CA ASN A 99 1.16 -4.89 -8.27
C ASN A 99 1.05 -5.31 -6.81
N LEU A 100 0.47 -4.44 -5.99
CA LEU A 100 0.15 -4.73 -4.60
C LEU A 100 -1.30 -5.20 -4.55
N THR A 101 -1.64 -6.09 -3.64
CA THR A 101 -3.03 -6.40 -3.30
C THR A 101 -3.21 -6.13 -1.82
N LEU A 102 -4.02 -5.13 -1.49
CA LEU A 102 -4.46 -4.82 -0.14
C LEU A 102 -5.75 -5.60 0.15
N HIS A 103 -5.72 -6.42 1.19
CA HIS A 103 -6.87 -7.17 1.67
C HIS A 103 -7.52 -6.38 2.81
N PHE A 104 -8.79 -6.04 2.66
CA PHE A 104 -9.58 -5.37 3.69
C PHE A 104 -10.71 -6.24 4.21
N ALA A 105 -11.15 -5.97 5.43
CA ALA A 105 -12.36 -6.53 6.01
C ALA A 105 -13.07 -5.49 6.89
N ASP A 106 -14.39 -5.49 6.89
CA ASP A 106 -15.22 -4.76 7.87
C ASP A 106 -15.63 -5.65 9.07
N SER A 107 -16.39 -5.10 10.02
CA SER A 107 -16.83 -5.83 11.20
C SER A 107 -17.91 -6.90 10.92
N ASP A 108 -18.61 -6.80 9.80
CA ASP A 108 -19.60 -7.77 9.35
C ASP A 108 -18.95 -8.95 8.58
N GLY A 109 -17.63 -8.91 8.41
CA GLY A 109 -16.85 -9.94 7.72
C GLY A 109 -16.86 -9.81 6.20
N VAL A 110 -17.28 -8.67 5.66
CA VAL A 110 -17.20 -8.38 4.22
C VAL A 110 -15.74 -8.14 3.87
N GLU A 111 -15.18 -9.06 3.09
CA GLU A 111 -13.82 -8.94 2.57
C GLU A 111 -13.82 -8.31 1.17
N PHE A 112 -12.85 -7.43 0.93
CA PHE A 112 -12.63 -6.86 -0.40
C PHE A 112 -11.13 -6.64 -0.66
N LEU A 113 -10.78 -6.69 -1.95
CA LEU A 113 -9.40 -6.55 -2.43
C LEU A 113 -9.28 -5.29 -3.27
N VAL A 114 -8.14 -4.62 -3.15
CA VAL A 114 -7.81 -3.47 -3.97
C VAL A 114 -6.36 -3.59 -4.40
N ASP A 115 -6.09 -3.29 -5.67
CA ASP A 115 -4.79 -3.52 -6.29
C ASP A 115 -4.09 -2.21 -6.69
N PRO A 116 -3.47 -1.46 -5.75
CA PRO A 116 -2.66 -0.31 -6.13
C PRO A 116 -1.32 -0.74 -6.77
N GLU A 117 -0.69 0.17 -7.50
CA GLU A 117 0.60 -0.05 -8.15
C GLU A 117 1.71 0.79 -7.49
N VAL A 118 2.92 0.21 -7.42
CA VAL A 118 4.14 0.91 -7.02
C VAL A 118 5.16 0.75 -8.14
N THR A 119 5.74 1.86 -8.60
CA THR A 119 6.76 1.87 -9.64
C THR A 119 8.10 2.29 -9.07
N ASN A 120 9.11 1.47 -9.33
CA ASN A 120 10.48 1.70 -8.93
C ASN A 120 11.24 2.38 -10.06
N GLU A 121 11.81 3.55 -9.77
CA GLU A 121 12.74 4.26 -10.64
C GLU A 121 14.03 4.54 -9.86
N PRO A 122 14.92 3.54 -9.73
CA PRO A 122 16.17 3.70 -9.01
C PRO A 122 16.99 4.88 -9.54
N PRO A 123 17.66 5.64 -8.67
CA PRO A 123 18.56 6.69 -9.13
C PRO A 123 19.73 6.04 -9.90
N VAL A 124 20.14 6.68 -10.99
CA VAL A 124 21.30 6.21 -11.77
C VAL A 124 22.53 6.25 -10.86
N PRO A 125 23.23 5.12 -10.64
CA PRO A 125 24.46 5.14 -9.86
C PRO A 125 25.44 6.13 -10.49
N PRO A 126 26.16 6.95 -9.71
CA PRO A 126 27.23 7.76 -10.27
C PRO A 126 28.24 6.84 -10.95
N MET A 127 28.55 7.13 -12.22
CA MET A 127 29.63 6.45 -12.98
C MET A 127 31.00 6.69 -12.34
#